data_AF-A0A0D2JD46-F1
#
_entry.id   AF-A0A0D2JD46-F1
#
_cell.length_a   1.000
_cell.length_b   1.000
_cell.length_c   1.000
_cell.angle_alpha   90.00
_cell.angle_beta   90.00
_cell.angle_gamma   90.00
#
_symmetry.space_group_name_H-M   'P 1'
#
loop_
_entity.id
_entity.type
_entity.pdbx_description
1 polymer ?
#
loop_
_entity_poly.entity_id
_entity_poly.type
_entity_poly.pdbx_seq_one_letter_code
_entity_poly.pdbx_strand_id
1 'polypeptide(L)'
;MSTRAIVSYAIDYLIIVILAIIYAALDKLITPFSQHFSLANISIQYPYAVHERIPIYLALVISGGFPAVVIAVYTLFIDGFFSHRRRTAATRSPYSLWDRLWELNCGWLGLLLAQGAAFVITGSLKNLCGKPRPDLIDRCQPRPGAADGVPYGLATKAICTQEDEAIMQDGFRSFPSGHSSSSFAGLFFLSLYLAAKLHVLDQKGEVWRTFVVLIPTLAAACVAMSRIMDARHHPFDVLFGSALGILCAWGAYRQYFPPISHVWEKGRAYPMRAWGSPIKRPIPGKVMVDSQTLEVLVDRVSADDEEEGVSGYEMDFPSHRRGFHSRLNKQDLTSHSPNPSLDMDVETGYATGGVTRQPYSPPGPLPVPTPVRPQGTGNAFRDQIEHNRRMRAGHTGMNPHQDQGEHAASEDEDDIALRKPLHSGRLEA
;
A
#
# COMPACT_ATOMS: atom_id res chain seq x y z
N MET A 1 28.58 -21.45 -9.27
CA MET A 1 28.19 -20.02 -9.36
C MET A 1 29.44 -19.21 -9.70
N SER A 2 29.38 -18.19 -10.55
CA SER A 2 30.58 -17.39 -10.89
C SER A 2 30.90 -16.37 -9.80
N THR A 3 32.18 -16.13 -9.51
CA THR A 3 32.64 -15.10 -8.57
C THR A 3 32.06 -13.71 -8.91
N ARG A 4 31.95 -13.39 -10.21
CA ARG A 4 31.34 -12.13 -10.68
C ARG A 4 29.86 -12.00 -10.30
N ALA A 5 29.12 -13.11 -10.25
CA ALA A 5 27.74 -13.11 -9.78
C ALA A 5 27.68 -12.90 -8.27
N ILE A 6 28.49 -13.62 -7.48
CA ILE A 6 28.54 -13.49 -6.02
C ILE A 6 28.84 -12.05 -5.61
N VAL A 7 29.88 -11.43 -6.19
CA VAL A 7 30.23 -10.03 -5.93
C VAL A 7 29.09 -9.07 -6.30
N SER A 8 28.41 -9.29 -7.44
CA SER A 8 27.30 -8.45 -7.87
C SER A 8 26.12 -8.43 -6.89
N TYR A 9 25.84 -9.54 -6.18
CA TYR A 9 24.76 -9.59 -5.19
C TYR A 9 25.23 -9.20 -3.78
N ALA A 10 26.50 -9.44 -3.43
CA ALA A 10 27.09 -8.91 -2.20
C ALA A 10 27.06 -7.37 -2.17
N ILE A 11 27.26 -6.72 -3.34
CA ILE A 11 27.11 -5.27 -3.49
C ILE A 11 25.65 -4.82 -3.27
N ASP A 12 24.64 -5.58 -3.73
CA ASP A 12 23.23 -5.22 -3.47
C ASP A 12 22.93 -5.22 -1.96
N TYR A 13 23.36 -6.27 -1.24
CA TYR A 13 23.22 -6.31 0.22
C TYR A 13 23.97 -5.18 0.92
N LEU A 14 25.18 -4.85 0.46
CA LEU A 14 25.95 -3.72 1.00
C LEU A 14 25.23 -2.39 0.77
N ILE A 15 24.66 -2.15 -0.41
CA ILE A 15 23.86 -0.95 -0.70
C ILE A 15 22.63 -0.88 0.23
N ILE A 16 21.92 -1.98 0.43
CA ILE A 16 20.76 -2.04 1.34
C ILE A 16 21.17 -1.70 2.78
N VAL A 17 22.27 -2.25 3.27
CA VAL A 17 22.80 -1.94 4.62
C VAL A 17 23.22 -0.48 4.72
N ILE A 18 23.93 0.07 3.72
CA ILE A 18 24.33 1.48 3.69
C ILE A 18 23.10 2.39 3.68
N LEU A 19 22.07 2.10 2.88
CA LEU A 19 20.83 2.87 2.86
C LEU A 19 20.08 2.84 4.20
N ALA A 20 20.09 1.69 4.90
CA ALA A 20 19.51 1.58 6.23
C ALA A 20 20.29 2.40 7.28
N ILE A 21 21.63 2.39 7.23
CA ILE A 21 22.49 3.21 8.10
C ILE A 21 22.28 4.70 7.83
N ILE A 22 22.25 5.11 6.55
CA ILE A 22 21.97 6.49 6.14
C ILE A 22 20.60 6.92 6.65
N TYR A 23 19.55 6.12 6.44
CA TYR A 23 18.21 6.44 6.96
C TYR A 23 18.21 6.62 8.49
N ALA A 24 18.81 5.69 9.24
CA ALA A 24 18.88 5.78 10.70
C ALA A 24 19.69 7.00 11.20
N ALA A 25 20.72 7.41 10.46
CA ALA A 25 21.47 8.63 10.74
C ALA A 25 20.64 9.89 10.43
N LEU A 26 20.00 9.97 9.26
CA LEU A 26 19.17 11.10 8.86
C LEU A 26 17.98 11.32 9.82
N ASP A 27 17.33 10.25 10.29
CA ASP A 27 16.19 10.33 11.22
C ASP A 27 16.57 10.94 12.58
N LYS A 28 17.79 10.67 13.07
CA LYS A 28 18.32 11.18 14.34
C LYS A 28 19.04 12.53 14.24
N LEU A 29 19.72 12.81 13.13
CA LEU A 29 20.57 14.00 12.97
C LEU A 29 19.82 15.19 12.35
N ILE A 30 18.74 14.96 11.60
CA ILE A 30 18.00 16.02 10.91
C ILE A 30 16.74 16.38 11.69
N THR A 31 16.71 17.61 12.18
CA THR A 31 15.48 18.26 12.65
C THR A 31 14.49 18.36 11.48
N PRO A 32 13.26 17.84 11.61
CA PRO A 32 12.27 17.97 10.55
C PRO A 32 11.87 19.44 10.36
N PHE A 33 11.50 19.81 9.14
CA PHE A 33 10.79 21.06 8.91
C PHE A 33 9.56 21.14 9.83
N SER A 34 9.20 22.34 10.29
CA SER A 34 8.05 22.54 11.19
C SER A 34 7.08 23.51 10.53
N GLN A 35 6.03 22.99 9.89
CA GLN A 35 5.00 23.83 9.31
C GLN A 35 4.31 24.69 10.38
N HIS A 36 3.97 25.93 10.03
CA HIS A 36 3.11 26.76 10.87
C HIS A 36 1.71 26.16 10.96
N PHE A 37 1.05 26.33 12.09
CA PHE A 37 -0.25 25.72 12.40
C PHE A 37 -1.18 26.72 13.08
N SER A 38 -2.49 26.45 13.06
CA SER A 38 -3.48 27.27 13.77
C SER A 38 -3.95 26.53 15.02
N LEU A 39 -3.96 27.21 16.17
CA LEU A 39 -4.53 26.69 17.42
C LEU A 39 -6.03 26.40 17.28
N ALA A 40 -6.75 27.14 16.43
CA ALA A 40 -8.16 26.92 16.14
C ALA A 40 -8.44 25.67 15.27
N ASN A 41 -7.41 25.05 14.67
CA ASN A 41 -7.61 23.88 13.81
C ASN A 41 -7.92 22.60 14.63
N ILE A 42 -9.19 22.21 14.65
CA ILE A 42 -9.67 21.00 15.34
C ILE A 42 -9.01 19.70 14.84
N SER A 43 -8.45 19.65 13.63
CA SER A 43 -7.86 18.42 13.09
C SER A 43 -6.55 18.04 13.77
N ILE A 44 -5.93 18.95 14.52
CA ILE A 44 -4.66 18.76 15.24
C ILE A 44 -4.81 18.79 16.78
N GLN A 45 -6.06 18.72 17.28
CA GLN A 45 -6.40 18.76 18.72
C GLN A 45 -6.75 17.39 19.32
N TYR A 46 -6.37 16.28 18.70
CA TYR A 46 -6.57 14.95 19.30
C TYR A 46 -5.59 14.71 20.47
N PRO A 47 -5.96 13.88 21.45
CA PRO A 47 -5.05 13.51 22.54
C PRO A 47 -3.86 12.70 22.03
N TYR A 48 -2.70 12.89 22.65
CA TYR A 48 -1.47 12.17 22.34
C TYR A 48 -1.54 10.71 22.79
N ALA A 49 -1.40 9.78 21.83
CA ALA A 49 -1.34 8.36 22.10
C ALA A 49 0.05 7.97 22.66
N VAL A 50 0.17 7.97 23.99
CA VAL A 50 1.36 7.54 24.76
C VAL A 50 1.75 6.09 24.43
N HIS A 51 0.76 5.22 24.22
CA HIS A 51 0.96 3.84 23.82
C HIS A 51 0.35 3.61 22.43
N GLU A 52 1.20 3.35 21.44
CA GLU A 52 0.78 2.96 20.10
C GLU A 52 0.25 1.52 20.11
N ARG A 53 -0.89 1.27 19.45
CA ARG A 53 -1.45 -0.10 19.31
C ARG A 53 -0.50 -1.04 18.61
N ILE A 54 0.23 -0.52 17.62
CA ILE A 54 1.23 -1.25 16.84
C ILE A 54 2.46 -0.34 16.75
N PRO A 55 3.44 -0.50 17.66
CA PRO A 55 4.69 0.27 17.61
C PRO A 55 5.52 -0.13 16.38
N ILE A 56 6.38 0.78 15.92
CA ILE A 56 7.13 0.60 14.67
C ILE A 56 7.94 -0.71 14.61
N TYR A 57 8.59 -1.13 15.70
CA TYR A 57 9.34 -2.39 15.71
C TYR A 57 8.44 -3.61 15.41
N LEU A 58 7.21 -3.62 15.95
CA LEU A 58 6.23 -4.69 15.74
C LEU A 58 5.72 -4.66 14.29
N ALA A 59 5.47 -3.46 13.75
CA ALA A 59 5.12 -3.31 12.34
C ALA A 59 6.20 -3.91 11.42
N LEU A 60 7.49 -3.78 11.74
CA LEU A 60 8.60 -4.34 10.95
C LEU A 60 8.81 -5.85 11.15
N VAL A 61 8.50 -6.39 12.32
CA VAL A 61 8.42 -7.85 12.51
C VAL A 61 7.29 -8.42 11.67
N ILE A 62 6.13 -7.74 11.62
CA ILE A 62 4.97 -8.13 10.82
C ILE A 62 5.23 -7.92 9.31
N SER A 63 5.90 -6.85 8.88
CA SER A 63 6.08 -6.51 7.45
C SER A 63 7.36 -7.06 6.82
N GLY A 64 8.45 -7.20 7.58
CA GLY A 64 9.72 -7.74 7.10
C GLY A 64 9.95 -9.16 7.59
N GLY A 65 9.88 -9.36 8.91
CA GLY A 65 10.19 -10.66 9.54
C GLY A 65 9.27 -11.79 9.07
N PHE A 66 7.95 -11.60 9.18
CA PHE A 66 6.97 -12.60 8.77
C PHE A 66 7.06 -12.94 7.27
N PRO A 67 7.10 -11.99 6.31
CA PRO A 67 7.35 -12.30 4.91
C PRO A 67 8.67 -13.02 4.63
N ALA A 68 9.77 -12.65 5.29
CA ALA A 68 11.05 -13.36 5.13
C ALA A 68 10.95 -14.84 5.54
N VAL A 69 10.23 -15.13 6.63
CA VAL A 69 9.95 -16.49 7.09
C VAL A 69 9.02 -17.24 6.13
N VAL A 70 7.91 -16.63 5.67
CA VAL A 70 6.99 -17.27 4.72
C VAL A 70 7.69 -17.58 3.38
N ILE A 71 8.52 -16.68 2.86
CA ILE A 71 9.33 -16.92 1.66
C ILE A 71 10.31 -18.08 1.87
N ALA A 72 10.99 -18.14 3.03
CA ALA A 72 11.89 -19.24 3.36
C ALA A 72 11.16 -20.59 3.47
N VAL A 73 10.04 -20.63 4.18
CA VAL A 73 9.23 -21.85 4.31
C VAL A 73 8.69 -22.31 2.96
N TYR A 74 8.20 -21.36 2.14
CA TYR A 74 7.67 -21.67 0.82
C TYR A 74 8.76 -22.22 -0.11
N THR A 75 9.88 -21.52 -0.26
CA THR A 75 10.96 -21.90 -1.20
C THR A 75 11.66 -23.21 -0.81
N LEU A 76 11.90 -23.45 0.48
CA LEU A 76 12.66 -24.62 0.92
C LEU A 76 11.81 -25.89 0.96
N PHE A 77 10.58 -25.81 1.50
CA PHE A 77 9.73 -26.96 1.80
C PHE A 77 8.55 -27.14 0.82
N ILE A 78 7.77 -26.07 0.58
CA ILE A 78 6.51 -26.16 -0.20
C ILE A 78 6.78 -26.28 -1.70
N ASP A 79 7.66 -25.44 -2.25
CA ASP A 79 8.03 -25.44 -3.67
C ASP A 79 8.58 -26.80 -4.12
N GLY A 80 9.24 -27.53 -3.23
CA GLY A 80 9.69 -28.90 -3.48
C GLY A 80 8.58 -29.96 -3.62
N PHE A 81 7.42 -29.73 -3.02
CA PHE A 81 6.26 -30.63 -3.07
C PHE A 81 5.40 -30.36 -4.31
N PHE A 82 5.17 -29.08 -4.64
CA PHE A 82 4.25 -28.67 -5.71
C PHE A 82 4.94 -28.35 -7.05
N SER A 83 6.22 -27.98 -7.07
CA SER A 83 6.94 -27.65 -8.32
C SER A 83 7.37 -28.92 -9.06
N HIS A 84 6.45 -29.49 -9.84
CA HIS A 84 6.73 -30.62 -10.71
C HIS A 84 7.85 -30.29 -11.71
N ARG A 85 8.96 -31.02 -11.53
CA ARG A 85 10.12 -31.27 -12.41
C ARG A 85 10.33 -30.29 -13.57
N ARG A 86 11.49 -29.63 -13.58
CA ARG A 86 12.01 -28.86 -14.71
C ARG A 86 11.96 -29.72 -15.98
N ARG A 87 11.07 -29.34 -16.92
CA ARG A 87 11.08 -29.86 -18.30
C ARG A 87 12.24 -29.17 -19.02
N THR A 88 13.34 -29.90 -19.23
CA THR A 88 14.30 -29.56 -20.28
C THR A 88 13.85 -30.26 -21.57
N ALA A 89 14.43 -29.89 -22.72
CA ALA A 89 14.07 -30.51 -24.01
C ALA A 89 14.34 -32.03 -24.08
N ALA A 90 15.13 -32.58 -23.13
CA ALA A 90 15.51 -34.00 -23.10
C ALA A 90 15.04 -34.75 -21.84
N THR A 91 14.84 -34.09 -20.68
CA THR A 91 14.55 -34.78 -19.41
C THR A 91 13.62 -34.01 -18.47
N ARG A 92 12.97 -34.76 -17.55
CA ARG A 92 12.21 -34.25 -16.40
C ARG A 92 13.04 -34.39 -15.11
N SER A 93 13.78 -33.36 -14.73
CA SER A 93 14.61 -33.35 -13.50
C SER A 93 13.94 -32.57 -12.36
N PRO A 94 13.98 -33.03 -11.09
CA PRO A 94 13.55 -32.21 -9.96
C PRO A 94 14.42 -30.95 -9.81
N TYR A 95 13.86 -29.88 -9.25
CA TYR A 95 14.64 -28.69 -8.90
C TYR A 95 15.60 -29.01 -7.75
N SER A 96 16.86 -28.61 -7.89
CA SER A 96 17.91 -28.85 -6.90
C SER A 96 17.76 -27.93 -5.69
N LEU A 97 18.42 -28.26 -4.58
CA LEU A 97 18.53 -27.37 -3.42
C LEU A 97 19.10 -26.00 -3.81
N TRP A 98 20.08 -25.98 -4.70
CA TRP A 98 20.69 -24.74 -5.21
C TRP A 98 19.70 -23.85 -5.98
N ASP A 99 18.78 -24.44 -6.76
CA ASP A 99 17.73 -23.68 -7.43
C ASP A 99 16.77 -23.02 -6.39
N ARG A 100 16.48 -23.70 -5.27
CA ARG A 100 15.62 -23.16 -4.20
C ARG A 100 16.31 -22.07 -3.37
N LEU A 101 17.58 -22.27 -3.04
CA LEU A 101 18.41 -21.26 -2.37
C LEU A 101 18.57 -20.00 -3.24
N TRP A 102 18.63 -20.17 -4.57
CA TRP A 102 18.60 -19.05 -5.50
C TRP A 102 17.29 -18.26 -5.43
N GLU A 103 16.14 -18.95 -5.42
CA GLU A 103 14.83 -18.30 -5.29
C GLU A 103 14.68 -17.56 -3.96
N LEU A 104 15.17 -18.17 -2.87
CA LEU A 104 15.17 -17.58 -1.54
C LEU A 104 15.98 -16.27 -1.50
N ASN A 105 17.19 -16.29 -2.06
CA ASN A 105 18.04 -15.09 -2.19
C ASN A 105 17.33 -13.98 -2.98
N CYS A 106 16.68 -14.30 -4.12
CA CYS A 106 15.90 -13.32 -4.87
C CYS A 106 14.66 -12.80 -4.13
N GLY A 107 13.96 -13.68 -3.40
CA GLY A 107 12.81 -13.31 -2.57
C GLY A 107 13.19 -12.36 -1.44
N TRP A 108 14.29 -12.65 -0.72
CA TRP A 108 14.80 -11.77 0.33
C TRP A 108 15.39 -10.47 -0.21
N LEU A 109 16.14 -10.48 -1.32
CA LEU A 109 16.62 -9.24 -1.94
C LEU A 109 15.47 -8.35 -2.39
N GLY A 110 14.42 -8.91 -3.01
CA GLY A 110 13.22 -8.16 -3.39
C GLY A 110 12.49 -7.57 -2.18
N LEU A 111 12.32 -8.35 -1.11
CA LEU A 111 11.68 -7.89 0.13
C LEU A 111 12.48 -6.76 0.80
N LEU A 112 13.81 -6.93 0.91
CA LEU A 112 14.71 -5.93 1.49
C LEU A 112 14.76 -4.65 0.65
N LEU A 113 14.75 -4.77 -0.68
CA LEU A 113 14.69 -3.62 -1.60
C LEU A 113 13.35 -2.87 -1.45
N ALA A 114 12.21 -3.57 -1.43
CA ALA A 114 10.90 -2.96 -1.22
C ALA A 114 10.86 -2.19 0.11
N GLN A 115 11.30 -2.86 1.19
CA GLN A 115 11.29 -2.31 2.54
C GLN A 115 12.24 -1.10 2.68
N GLY A 116 13.47 -1.20 2.16
CA GLY A 116 14.47 -0.15 2.20
C GLY A 116 14.09 1.07 1.36
N ALA A 117 13.56 0.87 0.15
CA ALA A 117 13.06 1.96 -0.69
C ALA A 117 11.91 2.72 0.00
N ALA A 118 10.95 1.99 0.57
CA ALA A 118 9.82 2.60 1.28
C ALA A 118 10.30 3.42 2.50
N PHE A 119 11.29 2.94 3.25
CA PHE A 119 11.91 3.67 4.35
C PHE A 119 12.58 4.96 3.90
N VAL A 120 13.51 4.88 2.94
CA VAL A 120 14.30 6.04 2.49
C VAL A 120 13.40 7.14 1.93
N ILE A 121 12.40 6.78 1.11
CA ILE A 121 11.47 7.74 0.52
C ILE A 121 10.55 8.34 1.60
N THR A 122 9.98 7.52 2.50
CA THR A 122 9.10 8.00 3.57
C THR A 122 9.83 8.89 4.56
N GLY A 123 11.04 8.50 4.99
CA GLY A 123 11.87 9.28 5.92
C GLY A 123 12.27 10.64 5.34
N SER A 124 12.72 10.65 4.08
CA SER A 124 13.04 11.88 3.36
C SER A 124 11.84 12.82 3.29
N LEU A 125 10.68 12.31 2.84
CA LEU A 125 9.46 13.12 2.74
C LEU A 125 8.95 13.63 4.09
N LYS A 126 9.07 12.84 5.17
CA LYS A 126 8.72 13.28 6.53
C LYS A 126 9.52 14.50 6.98
N ASN A 127 10.84 14.46 6.83
CA ASN A 127 11.71 15.54 7.26
C ASN A 127 11.58 16.79 6.36
N LEU A 128 11.29 16.61 5.06
CA LEU A 128 11.07 17.71 4.13
C LEU A 128 9.69 18.38 4.28
N CYS A 129 8.62 17.60 4.44
CA CYS A 129 7.26 18.15 4.47
C CYS A 129 6.91 18.81 5.80
N GLY A 130 7.37 18.27 6.93
CA GLY A 130 7.16 18.90 8.25
C GLY A 130 5.69 19.05 8.68
N LYS A 131 4.81 18.17 8.19
CA LYS A 131 3.36 18.28 8.39
C LYS A 131 2.96 17.95 9.84
N PRO A 132 2.16 18.81 10.52
CA PRO A 132 1.65 18.54 11.86
C PRO A 132 0.80 17.26 11.90
N ARG A 133 0.97 16.47 12.96
CA ARG A 133 0.13 15.30 13.27
C ARG A 133 -1.23 15.72 13.85
N PRO A 134 -2.25 14.85 13.80
CA PRO A 134 -3.55 15.12 14.45
C PRO A 134 -3.47 15.31 15.97
N ASP A 135 -2.39 14.84 16.62
CA ASP A 135 -2.11 14.98 18.06
C ASP A 135 -1.14 16.13 18.42
N LEU A 136 -0.83 17.04 17.48
CA LEU A 136 0.21 18.05 17.68
C LEU A 136 -0.06 19.02 18.85
N ILE A 137 -1.29 19.50 19.03
CA ILE A 137 -1.56 20.50 20.07
C ILE A 137 -1.37 19.91 21.47
N ASP A 138 -1.72 18.64 21.67
CA ASP A 138 -1.53 17.94 22.94
C ASP A 138 -0.05 17.62 23.21
N ARG A 139 0.75 17.38 22.17
CA ARG A 139 2.22 17.31 22.29
C ARG A 139 2.84 18.67 22.65
N CYS A 140 2.37 19.73 21.99
CA CYS A 140 2.93 21.08 22.04
C CYS A 140 2.79 21.72 23.42
N GLN A 141 1.65 21.52 24.08
CA GLN A 141 1.29 22.22 25.33
C GLN A 141 1.50 23.74 25.17
N PRO A 142 0.61 24.45 24.44
CA PRO A 142 0.77 25.88 24.20
C PRO A 142 0.86 26.69 25.49
N ARG A 143 1.73 27.71 25.52
CA ARG A 143 1.84 28.65 26.65
C ARG A 143 0.47 29.28 26.98
N PRO A 144 0.18 29.56 28.27
CA PRO A 144 -1.03 30.30 28.65
C PRO A 144 -1.15 31.62 27.87
N GLY A 145 -2.31 31.87 27.27
CA GLY A 145 -2.54 33.05 26.43
C GLY A 145 -1.96 32.99 25.01
N ALA A 146 -1.40 31.85 24.58
CA ALA A 146 -0.99 31.66 23.19
C ALA A 146 -2.19 31.79 22.24
N ALA A 147 -2.01 32.54 21.17
CA ALA A 147 -3.00 32.79 20.13
C ALA A 147 -2.35 32.71 18.75
N ASP A 148 -3.18 32.51 17.72
CA ASP A 148 -2.76 32.64 16.33
C ASP A 148 -2.46 34.11 15.99
N GLY A 149 -1.63 34.34 14.97
CA GLY A 149 -1.27 35.71 14.56
C GLY A 149 -2.47 36.51 14.08
N VAL A 150 -2.67 37.72 14.62
CA VAL A 150 -3.80 38.61 14.29
C VAL A 150 -3.38 39.61 13.20
N PRO A 151 -4.22 39.94 12.20
CA PRO A 151 -5.58 39.42 11.96
C PRO A 151 -5.61 38.08 11.20
N TYR A 152 -4.57 37.76 10.44
CA TYR A 152 -4.43 36.50 9.70
C TYR A 152 -3.00 36.01 9.84
N GLY A 153 -2.80 34.94 10.60
CA GLY A 153 -1.48 34.41 10.90
C GLY A 153 -1.59 33.02 11.55
N LEU A 154 -0.46 32.33 11.60
CA LEU A 154 -0.35 30.99 12.13
C LEU A 154 0.66 30.98 13.28
N ALA A 155 0.42 30.15 14.29
CA ALA A 155 1.39 29.84 15.32
C ALA A 155 2.58 29.02 14.77
N THR A 156 3.71 29.12 15.46
CA THR A 156 4.94 28.39 15.16
C THR A 156 5.30 27.49 16.35
N LYS A 157 6.28 26.58 16.18
CA LYS A 157 6.76 25.73 17.30
C LYS A 157 7.17 26.53 18.56
N ALA A 158 7.51 27.82 18.44
CA ALA A 158 7.97 28.66 19.55
C ALA A 158 6.92 28.90 20.66
N ILE A 159 5.63 28.68 20.42
CA ILE A 159 4.59 28.82 21.45
C ILE A 159 4.43 27.60 22.36
N CYS A 160 5.07 26.48 22.03
CA CYS A 160 5.00 25.24 22.79
C CYS A 160 5.82 25.33 24.09
N THR A 161 5.40 24.61 25.14
CA THR A 161 6.17 24.45 26.40
C THR A 161 6.80 23.07 26.56
N GLN A 162 6.54 22.14 25.65
CA GLN A 162 7.11 20.80 25.66
C GLN A 162 8.65 20.82 25.71
N GLU A 163 9.22 20.17 26.73
CA GLU A 163 10.67 20.06 26.93
C GLU A 163 11.28 18.90 26.13
N ASP A 164 10.50 17.84 25.86
CA ASP A 164 10.96 16.71 25.04
C ASP A 164 10.94 17.09 23.54
N GLU A 165 12.12 17.45 23.07
CA GLU A 165 12.40 17.80 21.68
C GLU A 165 12.09 16.65 20.70
N ALA A 166 12.21 15.39 21.11
CA ALA A 166 11.87 14.23 20.27
C ALA A 166 10.35 14.05 20.12
N ILE A 167 9.57 14.24 21.19
CA ILE A 167 8.09 14.26 21.13
C ILE A 167 7.61 15.37 20.18
N MET A 168 8.24 16.55 20.25
CA MET A 168 7.93 17.67 19.36
C MET A 168 8.31 17.43 17.91
N GLN A 169 9.52 16.91 17.64
CA GLN A 169 9.95 16.61 16.27
C GLN A 169 9.09 15.51 15.64
N ASP A 170 8.72 14.47 16.39
CA ASP A 170 7.76 13.47 15.92
C ASP A 170 6.39 14.10 15.60
N GLY A 171 5.97 15.12 16.34
CA GLY A 171 4.74 15.89 16.10
C GLY A 171 4.64 16.55 14.71
N PHE A 172 5.77 16.84 14.05
CA PHE A 172 5.82 17.39 12.68
C PHE A 172 6.13 16.34 11.60
N ARG A 173 6.23 15.05 11.95
CA ARG A 173 6.51 13.95 11.01
C ARG A 173 5.23 13.22 10.57
N SER A 174 4.13 13.91 10.30
CA SER A 174 2.86 13.26 9.90
C SER A 174 2.87 12.71 8.47
N PHE A 175 3.27 13.48 7.47
CA PHE A 175 3.18 13.02 6.07
C PHE A 175 4.53 12.50 5.53
N PRO A 176 4.57 11.36 4.81
CA PRO A 176 3.56 10.30 4.72
C PRO A 176 3.66 9.33 5.92
N SER A 177 2.72 8.40 6.07
CA SER A 177 2.73 7.44 7.18
C SER A 177 3.75 6.31 6.98
N GLY A 178 4.76 6.26 7.87
CA GLY A 178 5.84 5.27 7.81
C GLY A 178 5.40 3.84 8.13
N HIS A 179 4.47 3.65 9.06
CA HIS A 179 3.88 2.33 9.33
C HIS A 179 3.08 1.83 8.12
N SER A 180 2.40 2.74 7.41
CA SER A 180 1.61 2.38 6.23
C SER A 180 2.52 1.97 5.06
N SER A 181 3.52 2.79 4.74
CA SER A 181 4.45 2.49 3.64
C SER A 181 5.30 1.26 3.92
N SER A 182 5.80 1.07 5.15
CA SER A 182 6.56 -0.13 5.51
C SER A 182 5.71 -1.40 5.45
N SER A 183 4.48 -1.35 5.97
CA SER A 183 3.58 -2.52 6.00
C SER A 183 3.17 -2.94 4.60
N PHE A 184 2.76 -2.00 3.75
CA PHE A 184 2.44 -2.32 2.36
C PHE A 184 3.68 -2.75 1.58
N ALA A 185 4.85 -2.13 1.77
CA ALA A 185 6.07 -2.54 1.06
C ALA A 185 6.45 -4.02 1.30
N GLY A 186 6.34 -4.49 2.54
CA GLY A 186 6.69 -5.87 2.87
C GLY A 186 5.57 -6.89 2.64
N LEU A 187 4.36 -6.60 3.09
CA LEU A 187 3.24 -7.54 3.00
C LEU A 187 2.59 -7.56 1.62
N PHE A 188 2.52 -6.44 0.90
CA PHE A 188 2.06 -6.46 -0.49
C PHE A 188 3.09 -7.18 -1.38
N PHE A 189 4.39 -7.04 -1.10
CA PHE A 189 5.42 -7.86 -1.76
C PHE A 189 5.18 -9.36 -1.50
N LEU A 190 4.85 -9.76 -0.27
CA LEU A 190 4.44 -11.14 0.03
C LEU A 190 3.20 -11.56 -0.76
N SER A 191 2.18 -10.70 -0.86
CA SER A 191 0.97 -10.97 -1.65
C SER A 191 1.28 -11.17 -3.13
N LEU A 192 2.13 -10.32 -3.73
CA LEU A 192 2.59 -10.47 -5.12
C LEU A 192 3.37 -11.78 -5.31
N TYR A 193 4.28 -12.08 -4.38
CA TYR A 193 5.08 -13.31 -4.37
C TYR A 193 4.19 -14.55 -4.30
N LEU A 194 3.26 -14.62 -3.35
CA LEU A 194 2.33 -15.74 -3.21
C LEU A 194 1.37 -15.83 -4.41
N ALA A 195 0.92 -14.71 -4.99
CA ALA A 195 0.08 -14.73 -6.20
C ALA A 195 0.80 -15.31 -7.42
N ALA A 196 2.09 -14.99 -7.57
CA ALA A 196 2.95 -15.57 -8.59
C ALA A 196 3.26 -17.05 -8.35
N LYS A 197 3.38 -17.48 -7.09
CA LYS A 197 3.66 -18.88 -6.70
C LYS A 197 2.45 -19.80 -6.72
N LEU A 198 1.26 -19.29 -6.41
CA LEU A 198 -0.02 -20.01 -6.48
C LEU A 198 -0.69 -19.88 -7.85
N HIS A 199 -0.10 -19.15 -8.79
CA HIS A 199 -0.63 -18.92 -10.14
C HIS A 199 -2.09 -18.41 -10.10
N VAL A 200 -2.37 -17.36 -9.32
CA VAL A 200 -3.74 -16.85 -9.11
C VAL A 200 -4.43 -16.42 -10.41
N LEU A 201 -3.64 -16.03 -11.42
CA LEU A 201 -4.12 -15.60 -12.73
C LEU A 201 -4.08 -16.72 -13.80
N ASP A 202 -4.12 -18.00 -13.41
CA ASP A 202 -4.10 -19.16 -14.34
C ASP A 202 -5.44 -19.44 -15.05
N GLN A 203 -6.33 -18.45 -15.09
CA GLN A 203 -7.67 -18.48 -15.69
C GLN A 203 -8.66 -19.51 -15.10
N LYS A 204 -8.27 -20.36 -14.14
CA LYS A 204 -9.15 -21.38 -13.54
C LYS A 204 -10.15 -20.82 -12.51
N GLY A 205 -9.96 -19.58 -12.05
CA GLY A 205 -10.88 -18.93 -11.12
C GLY A 205 -10.91 -19.54 -9.71
N GLU A 206 -9.83 -20.17 -9.25
CA GLU A 206 -9.76 -20.79 -7.91
C GLU A 206 -9.76 -19.75 -6.78
N VAL A 207 -10.96 -19.37 -6.34
CA VAL A 207 -11.24 -18.32 -5.34
C VAL A 207 -10.41 -18.43 -4.05
N TRP A 208 -10.15 -19.66 -3.58
CA TRP A 208 -9.38 -19.89 -2.34
C TRP A 208 -7.96 -19.32 -2.42
N ARG A 209 -7.32 -19.38 -3.60
CA ARG A 209 -5.97 -18.84 -3.82
C ARG A 209 -5.97 -17.32 -3.64
N THR A 210 -6.99 -16.65 -4.17
CA THR A 210 -7.19 -15.20 -4.04
C THR A 210 -7.30 -14.78 -2.58
N PHE A 211 -8.08 -15.50 -1.75
CA PHE A 211 -8.16 -15.19 -0.32
C PHE A 211 -6.82 -15.37 0.40
N VAL A 212 -6.08 -16.45 0.13
CA VAL A 212 -4.74 -16.68 0.72
C VAL A 212 -3.78 -15.54 0.41
N VAL A 213 -3.75 -15.03 -0.83
CA VAL A 213 -2.85 -13.93 -1.21
C VAL A 213 -3.32 -12.55 -0.76
N LEU A 214 -4.59 -12.38 -0.40
CA LEU A 214 -5.11 -11.13 0.16
C LEU A 214 -4.86 -10.98 1.66
N ILE A 215 -4.67 -12.07 2.42
CA ILE A 215 -4.43 -12.04 3.87
C ILE A 215 -3.26 -11.11 4.26
N PRO A 216 -2.06 -11.16 3.62
CA PRO A 216 -0.97 -10.24 3.97
C PRO A 216 -1.32 -8.78 3.66
N THR A 217 -1.97 -8.50 2.52
CA THR A 217 -2.44 -7.16 2.17
C THR A 217 -3.47 -6.63 3.18
N LEU A 218 -4.37 -7.48 3.67
CA LEU A 218 -5.32 -7.13 4.72
C LEU A 218 -4.61 -6.84 6.04
N ALA A 219 -3.61 -7.63 6.43
CA ALA A 219 -2.78 -7.34 7.60
C ALA A 219 -2.06 -5.99 7.47
N ALA A 220 -1.58 -5.63 6.26
CA ALA A 220 -0.99 -4.32 6.00
C ALA A 220 -2.00 -3.18 6.20
N ALA A 221 -3.24 -3.37 5.73
CA ALA A 221 -4.34 -2.43 5.95
C ALA A 221 -4.67 -2.30 7.45
N CYS A 222 -4.68 -3.38 8.23
CA CYS A 222 -4.88 -3.32 9.68
C CYS A 222 -3.76 -2.51 10.39
N VAL A 223 -2.49 -2.71 10.02
CA VAL A 223 -1.38 -1.90 10.57
C VAL A 223 -1.53 -0.43 10.19
N ALA A 224 -1.87 -0.15 8.93
CA ALA A 224 -2.12 1.20 8.43
C ALA A 224 -3.28 1.90 9.17
N MET A 225 -4.42 1.22 9.35
CA MET A 225 -5.60 1.79 10.03
C MET A 225 -5.33 2.09 11.51
N SER A 226 -4.49 1.29 12.20
CA SER A 226 -4.11 1.58 13.60
C SER A 226 -3.55 2.99 13.79
N ARG A 227 -2.95 3.59 12.74
CA ARG A 227 -2.39 4.95 12.79
C ARG A 227 -3.44 6.06 12.80
N ILE A 228 -4.62 5.79 12.24
CA ILE A 228 -5.79 6.66 12.30
C ILE A 228 -6.45 6.50 13.67
N MET A 229 -6.56 5.26 14.17
CA MET A 229 -7.13 4.94 15.48
C MET A 229 -6.32 5.50 16.66
N ASP A 230 -5.01 5.71 16.49
CA ASP A 230 -4.11 6.33 17.46
C ASP A 230 -3.95 7.85 17.25
N ALA A 231 -4.75 8.46 16.37
CA ALA A 231 -4.66 9.87 15.98
C ALA A 231 -3.25 10.35 15.54
N ARG A 232 -2.38 9.42 15.14
CA ARG A 232 -1.00 9.72 14.74
C ARG A 232 -0.89 10.24 13.31
N HIS A 233 -1.87 9.95 12.45
CA HIS A 233 -1.82 10.27 11.02
C HIS A 233 -3.21 10.63 10.47
N HIS A 234 -3.26 11.59 9.55
CA HIS A 234 -4.48 11.87 8.79
C HIS A 234 -4.74 10.74 7.78
N PRO A 235 -6.00 10.46 7.38
CA PRO A 235 -6.30 9.42 6.39
C PRO A 235 -5.52 9.55 5.08
N PHE A 236 -5.30 10.79 4.59
CA PHE A 236 -4.47 11.05 3.41
C PHE A 236 -2.99 10.62 3.60
N ASP A 237 -2.42 10.86 4.78
CA ASP A 237 -1.03 10.49 5.09
C ASP A 237 -0.86 8.96 5.07
N VAL A 238 -1.91 8.23 5.47
CA VAL A 238 -1.99 6.76 5.44
C VAL A 238 -2.22 6.24 4.03
N LEU A 239 -3.16 6.81 3.25
CA LEU A 239 -3.42 6.43 1.86
C LEU A 239 -2.19 6.63 0.97
N PHE A 240 -1.54 7.79 1.05
CA PHE A 240 -0.30 8.04 0.31
C PHE A 240 0.83 7.10 0.74
N GLY A 241 0.97 6.85 2.05
CA GLY A 241 1.92 5.86 2.57
C GLY A 241 1.66 4.46 2.01
N SER A 242 0.41 4.00 1.99
CA SER A 242 0.03 2.71 1.41
C SER A 242 0.36 2.63 -0.08
N ALA A 243 0.01 3.65 -0.86
CA ALA A 243 0.29 3.71 -2.30
C ALA A 243 1.80 3.68 -2.57
N LEU A 244 2.60 4.44 -1.82
CA LEU A 244 4.06 4.41 -1.88
C LEU A 244 4.60 3.00 -1.57
N GLY A 245 4.10 2.36 -0.52
CA GLY A 245 4.49 0.98 -0.17
C GLY A 245 4.16 -0.03 -1.27
N ILE A 246 2.97 0.07 -1.88
CA ILE A 246 2.54 -0.76 -3.02
C ILE A 246 3.47 -0.56 -4.23
N LEU A 247 3.86 0.68 -4.54
CA LEU A 247 4.78 0.98 -5.64
C LEU A 247 6.19 0.41 -5.38
N CYS A 248 6.72 0.55 -4.15
CA CYS A 248 8.00 -0.05 -3.76
C CYS A 248 7.96 -1.58 -3.84
N ALA A 249 6.89 -2.21 -3.34
CA ALA A 249 6.66 -3.65 -3.43
C ALA A 249 6.60 -4.14 -4.88
N TRP A 250 5.81 -3.47 -5.73
CA TRP A 250 5.67 -3.81 -7.15
C TRP A 250 7.00 -3.67 -7.91
N GLY A 251 7.71 -2.55 -7.74
CA GLY A 251 8.98 -2.31 -8.41
C GLY A 251 10.04 -3.34 -8.02
N ALA A 252 10.19 -3.61 -6.72
CA ALA A 252 11.13 -4.60 -6.23
C ALA A 252 10.75 -6.03 -6.63
N TYR A 253 9.46 -6.39 -6.62
CA TYR A 253 8.99 -7.67 -7.13
C TYR A 253 9.35 -7.82 -8.62
N ARG A 254 9.06 -6.82 -9.45
CA ARG A 254 9.34 -6.84 -10.90
C ARG A 254 10.83 -6.86 -11.25
N GLN A 255 11.71 -6.42 -10.35
CA GLN A 255 13.16 -6.50 -10.52
C GLN A 255 13.71 -7.93 -10.39
N TYR A 256 13.08 -8.80 -9.60
CA TYR A 256 13.57 -10.17 -9.34
C TYR A 256 12.67 -11.27 -9.91
N PHE A 257 11.40 -10.97 -10.20
CA PHE A 257 10.37 -11.93 -10.62
C PHE A 257 9.53 -11.43 -11.82
N PRO A 258 9.02 -12.35 -12.67
CA PRO A 258 8.19 -12.01 -13.82
C PRO A 258 6.79 -11.49 -13.44
N PRO A 259 6.03 -10.88 -14.38
CA PRO A 259 4.65 -10.47 -14.14
C PRO A 259 3.79 -11.62 -13.62
N ILE A 260 2.84 -11.33 -12.74
CA ILE A 260 1.96 -12.36 -12.15
C ILE A 260 1.06 -13.02 -13.22
N SER A 261 0.78 -12.30 -14.32
CA SER A 261 0.11 -12.82 -15.51
C SER A 261 0.92 -13.87 -16.28
N HIS A 262 2.24 -13.89 -16.15
CA HIS A 262 3.12 -14.87 -16.80
C HIS A 262 3.14 -16.20 -16.03
N VAL A 263 1.98 -16.82 -15.86
CA VAL A 263 1.80 -18.06 -15.10
C VAL A 263 2.65 -19.22 -15.62
N TRP A 264 3.01 -19.19 -16.91
CA TRP A 264 3.94 -20.13 -17.54
C TRP A 264 5.36 -20.08 -16.95
N GLU A 265 5.79 -18.94 -16.41
CA GLU A 265 7.08 -18.79 -15.70
C GLU A 265 7.03 -19.30 -14.25
N LYS A 266 5.87 -19.79 -13.78
CA LYS A 266 5.64 -20.40 -12.44
C LYS A 266 6.13 -19.56 -11.25
N GLY A 267 6.13 -18.23 -11.39
CA GLY A 267 6.69 -17.31 -10.40
C GLY A 267 8.16 -17.62 -10.02
N ARG A 268 8.95 -18.20 -10.93
CA ARG A 268 10.38 -18.47 -10.70
C ARG A 268 11.17 -17.16 -10.76
N ALA A 269 12.23 -17.07 -9.97
CA ALA A 269 13.11 -15.91 -10.00
C ALA A 269 13.89 -15.83 -11.33
N TYR A 270 14.24 -14.62 -11.75
CA TYR A 270 15.11 -14.43 -12.92
C TYR A 270 16.48 -15.14 -12.75
N PRO A 271 17.13 -15.57 -13.86
CA PRO A 271 18.42 -16.23 -13.78
C PRO A 271 19.50 -15.32 -13.19
N MET A 272 20.51 -15.93 -12.56
CA MET A 272 21.66 -15.23 -11.95
C MET A 272 22.26 -14.20 -12.91
N ARG A 273 22.25 -12.92 -12.50
CA ARG A 273 22.99 -11.85 -13.21
C ARG A 273 24.48 -11.95 -12.88
N ALA A 274 25.31 -11.48 -13.80
CA ALA A 274 26.71 -11.21 -13.55
C ALA A 274 27.11 -9.96 -14.34
N TRP A 275 27.95 -9.11 -13.73
CA TRP A 275 28.35 -7.85 -14.34
C TRP A 275 28.99 -8.07 -15.72
N GLY A 276 28.61 -7.25 -16.70
CA GLY A 276 29.06 -7.36 -18.10
C GLY A 276 28.49 -8.55 -18.90
N SER A 277 27.53 -9.30 -18.36
CA SER A 277 26.84 -10.36 -19.13
C SER A 277 25.69 -9.76 -19.97
N PRO A 278 25.49 -10.21 -21.22
CA PRO A 278 24.40 -9.71 -22.06
C PRO A 278 23.03 -10.09 -21.48
N ILE A 279 22.07 -9.16 -21.58
CA ILE A 279 20.69 -9.38 -21.16
C ILE A 279 20.06 -10.45 -22.07
N LYS A 280 19.74 -11.62 -21.50
CA LYS A 280 18.97 -12.65 -22.19
C LYS A 280 17.51 -12.21 -22.29
N ARG A 281 17.15 -11.57 -23.41
CA ARG A 281 15.75 -11.26 -23.73
C ARG A 281 14.97 -12.57 -23.94
N PRO A 282 13.67 -12.63 -23.58
CA PRO A 282 12.78 -13.68 -24.07
C PRO A 282 12.82 -13.70 -25.59
N ILE A 283 12.97 -14.86 -26.21
CA ILE A 283 12.94 -15.01 -27.67
C ILE A 283 11.47 -15.04 -28.10
N PRO A 284 10.98 -14.08 -28.90
CA PRO A 284 9.62 -14.14 -29.45
C PRO A 284 9.41 -15.46 -30.20
N GLY A 285 8.23 -16.08 -30.06
CA GLY A 285 7.91 -17.34 -30.73
C GLY A 285 8.31 -18.65 -30.02
N LYS A 286 9.01 -18.61 -28.87
CA LYS A 286 9.13 -19.80 -27.98
C LYS A 286 8.08 -19.79 -26.87
N VAL A 287 6.85 -20.05 -27.26
CA VAL A 287 5.69 -20.19 -26.38
C VAL A 287 5.86 -21.40 -25.48
N MET A 288 5.62 -21.24 -24.18
CA MET A 288 5.60 -22.37 -23.26
C MET A 288 4.22 -23.05 -23.28
N VAL A 289 4.25 -24.24 -23.84
CA VAL A 289 3.18 -25.23 -24.01
C VAL A 289 2.25 -25.34 -22.80
N ASP A 290 0.94 -25.30 -23.05
CA ASP A 290 -0.10 -25.50 -22.03
C ASP A 290 0.05 -26.86 -21.31
N SER A 291 -0.32 -26.90 -20.03
CA SER A 291 -0.22 -28.11 -19.20
C SER A 291 -1.32 -29.14 -19.45
N GLN A 292 -2.37 -28.83 -20.21
CA GLN A 292 -3.47 -29.75 -20.51
C GLN A 292 -3.56 -30.13 -22.00
N THR A 293 -3.48 -29.19 -22.94
CA THR A 293 -3.70 -29.43 -24.39
C THR A 293 -2.43 -29.69 -25.19
N LEU A 294 -1.27 -29.29 -24.68
CA LEU A 294 0.03 -29.42 -25.38
C LEU A 294 0.15 -28.61 -26.69
N GLU A 295 -0.79 -27.70 -26.97
CA GLU A 295 -0.78 -26.88 -28.19
C GLU A 295 0.08 -25.61 -28.06
N VAL A 296 0.60 -25.16 -29.20
CA VAL A 296 1.40 -23.94 -29.34
C VAL A 296 0.50 -22.84 -29.87
N LEU A 297 0.10 -21.89 -29.02
CA LEU A 297 -0.55 -20.65 -29.44
C LEU A 297 0.47 -19.76 -30.15
N VAL A 298 0.64 -19.98 -31.45
CA VAL A 298 1.50 -19.14 -32.31
C VAL A 298 0.74 -17.88 -32.67
N ASP A 299 1.02 -16.76 -31.98
CA ASP A 299 0.71 -15.42 -32.52
C ASP A 299 1.59 -15.18 -33.74
N ARG A 300 1.05 -15.51 -34.91
CA ARG A 300 1.65 -15.31 -36.22
C ARG A 300 1.08 -14.04 -36.85
N VAL A 301 1.84 -12.96 -36.76
CA VAL A 301 1.89 -11.98 -37.86
C VAL A 301 3.23 -12.22 -38.54
N SER A 302 3.20 -12.47 -39.85
CA SER A 302 4.40 -12.67 -40.65
C SER A 302 5.20 -11.37 -40.73
N ALA A 303 6.49 -11.46 -40.43
CA ALA A 303 7.47 -10.49 -40.92
C ALA A 303 8.19 -11.18 -42.10
N ASP A 304 7.55 -11.09 -43.27
CA ASP A 304 8.22 -11.30 -44.54
C ASP A 304 8.76 -9.93 -45.01
N ASP A 305 9.71 -9.94 -45.96
CA ASP A 305 10.45 -8.78 -46.52
C ASP A 305 11.56 -8.18 -45.64
N GLU A 306 12.74 -8.83 -45.67
CA GLU A 306 14.04 -8.16 -45.94
C GLU A 306 15.10 -9.21 -46.34
N GLU A 307 15.33 -9.39 -47.65
CA GLU A 307 16.64 -9.80 -48.21
C GLU A 307 17.63 -8.61 -48.05
N GLU A 308 18.97 -8.73 -48.08
CA GLU A 308 19.89 -9.63 -48.78
C GLU A 308 21.14 -9.94 -47.91
N GLY A 309 21.98 -10.94 -48.26
CA GLY A 309 23.20 -11.16 -47.44
C GLY A 309 24.22 -12.28 -47.75
N VAL A 310 24.39 -12.75 -48.99
CA VAL A 310 25.64 -13.36 -49.55
C VAL A 310 26.38 -14.50 -48.77
N SER A 311 26.43 -15.72 -49.36
CA SER A 311 27.69 -16.39 -49.81
C SER A 311 27.50 -17.91 -50.05
N GLY A 312 28.07 -18.43 -51.15
CA GLY A 312 27.78 -19.75 -51.74
C GLY A 312 28.46 -20.99 -51.13
N TYR A 313 28.10 -22.17 -51.67
CA TYR A 313 28.97 -22.98 -52.55
C TYR A 313 28.21 -24.16 -53.23
N GLU A 314 28.80 -24.67 -54.31
CA GLU A 314 28.44 -25.72 -55.30
C GLU A 314 28.16 -27.16 -54.73
N MET A 315 27.61 -28.21 -55.41
CA MET A 315 27.03 -28.44 -56.77
C MET A 315 26.27 -29.82 -56.86
N ASP A 316 25.68 -30.11 -58.04
CA ASP A 316 25.34 -31.44 -58.65
C ASP A 316 23.98 -32.19 -58.44
N PHE A 317 23.07 -32.00 -59.43
CA PHE A 317 22.34 -32.95 -60.33
C PHE A 317 21.83 -34.37 -59.89
N PRO A 318 20.84 -35.00 -60.59
CA PRO A 318 19.49 -34.51 -60.94
C PRO A 318 18.34 -35.56 -60.90
N SER A 319 17.11 -35.08 -61.17
CA SER A 319 15.98 -35.77 -61.81
C SER A 319 15.21 -36.91 -61.11
N HIS A 320 13.92 -36.66 -60.83
CA HIS A 320 12.86 -37.43 -61.51
C HIS A 320 11.53 -36.66 -61.66
N ARG A 321 10.82 -36.90 -62.76
CA ARG A 321 9.56 -36.22 -63.16
C ARG A 321 8.32 -36.71 -62.40
N ARG A 322 7.37 -35.79 -62.15
CA ARG A 322 5.92 -35.78 -62.53
C ARG A 322 5.17 -34.82 -61.56
N GLY A 323 4.32 -33.87 -61.95
CA GLY A 323 3.92 -33.38 -63.29
C GLY A 323 2.43 -33.01 -63.33
N PHE A 324 2.09 -31.78 -63.76
CA PHE A 324 0.86 -31.33 -64.44
C PHE A 324 -0.54 -31.59 -63.78
N HIS A 325 -1.61 -30.79 -63.97
CA HIS A 325 -1.82 -29.38 -64.34
C HIS A 325 -3.36 -29.12 -64.41
N SER A 326 -3.88 -28.02 -63.86
CA SER A 326 -5.12 -27.31 -64.25
C SER A 326 -5.33 -26.17 -63.25
N ARG A 327 -5.44 -24.86 -63.57
CA ARG A 327 -5.92 -24.08 -64.73
C ARG A 327 -7.39 -24.26 -65.08
N LEU A 328 -8.20 -23.31 -64.58
CA LEU A 328 -9.26 -22.55 -65.27
C LEU A 328 -9.33 -21.19 -64.53
N ASN A 329 -8.76 -20.10 -65.04
CA ASN A 329 -9.27 -19.16 -66.05
C ASN A 329 -10.48 -18.33 -65.51
N LYS A 330 -10.29 -17.11 -64.95
CA LYS A 330 -9.96 -15.80 -65.58
C LYS A 330 -11.22 -15.06 -66.08
N GLN A 331 -11.53 -13.88 -65.53
CA GLN A 331 -11.62 -12.58 -66.26
C GLN A 331 -11.98 -11.39 -65.34
N ASP A 332 -11.59 -10.20 -65.80
CA ASP A 332 -11.35 -8.97 -65.01
C ASP A 332 -12.41 -7.84 -65.24
N LEU A 333 -12.08 -6.63 -64.72
CA LEU A 333 -12.63 -5.29 -64.99
C LEU A 333 -13.93 -4.93 -64.23
N THR A 334 -14.13 -3.77 -63.57
CA THR A 334 -13.35 -2.51 -63.32
C THR A 334 -14.00 -1.75 -62.12
N SER A 335 -13.55 -0.61 -61.55
CA SER A 335 -12.48 0.40 -61.77
C SER A 335 -12.24 1.26 -60.50
N HIS A 336 -11.30 2.22 -60.57
CA HIS A 336 -11.12 3.44 -59.75
C HIS A 336 -10.44 3.39 -58.35
N SER A 337 -9.14 3.69 -58.39
CA SER A 337 -8.38 4.51 -57.43
C SER A 337 -8.67 6.02 -57.69
N PRO A 338 -8.24 7.04 -56.88
CA PRO A 338 -7.22 6.98 -55.81
C PRO A 338 -7.52 7.70 -54.47
N ASN A 339 -6.57 7.53 -53.53
CA ASN A 339 -6.47 8.23 -52.23
C ASN A 339 -6.34 9.76 -52.39
N PRO A 340 -6.49 10.53 -51.29
CA PRO A 340 -5.27 10.86 -50.53
C PRO A 340 -5.38 10.79 -49.00
N SER A 341 -4.19 10.69 -48.41
CA SER A 341 -3.78 10.92 -47.02
C SER A 341 -4.62 11.87 -46.15
N LEU A 342 -4.67 11.57 -44.85
CA LEU A 342 -4.82 12.58 -43.81
C LEU A 342 -3.86 12.27 -42.64
N ASP A 343 -3.09 13.29 -42.28
CA ASP A 343 -1.99 13.22 -41.32
C ASP A 343 -2.45 13.05 -39.87
N MET A 344 -1.50 12.63 -39.03
CA MET A 344 -1.72 12.36 -37.60
C MET A 344 -1.12 13.50 -36.77
N ASP A 345 -1.92 14.52 -36.45
CA ASP A 345 -1.50 15.57 -35.52
C ASP A 345 -1.59 15.10 -34.06
N VAL A 346 -0.46 15.18 -33.37
CA VAL A 346 -0.28 14.75 -31.98
C VAL A 346 -0.60 15.90 -31.03
N GLU A 347 -1.87 16.14 -30.75
CA GLU A 347 -2.29 16.82 -29.51
C GLU A 347 -3.78 16.59 -29.18
N THR A 348 -4.09 16.44 -27.88
CA THR A 348 -5.45 16.29 -27.31
C THR A 348 -6.27 15.06 -27.77
N GLY A 349 -6.08 13.93 -27.10
CA GLY A 349 -6.91 12.74 -27.29
C GLY A 349 -8.34 12.88 -26.75
N TYR A 350 -9.29 13.29 -27.58
CA TYR A 350 -10.73 13.11 -27.37
C TYR A 350 -11.46 12.79 -28.69
N ALA A 351 -12.34 11.79 -28.66
CA ALA A 351 -13.18 11.46 -29.81
C ALA A 351 -14.39 12.40 -29.90
N THR A 352 -14.47 13.21 -30.95
CA THR A 352 -15.61 14.09 -31.23
C THR A 352 -16.68 13.37 -32.04
N GLY A 353 -17.63 12.74 -31.33
CA GLY A 353 -18.87 12.25 -31.95
C GLY A 353 -19.72 13.41 -32.46
N GLY A 354 -20.02 13.43 -33.76
CA GLY A 354 -20.84 14.48 -34.38
C GLY A 354 -22.30 14.41 -33.94
N VAL A 355 -22.88 15.55 -33.53
CA VAL A 355 -24.32 15.72 -33.32
C VAL A 355 -24.79 17.04 -33.94
N THR A 356 -25.94 16.96 -34.61
CA THR A 356 -26.52 18.01 -35.47
C THR A 356 -26.99 19.24 -34.68
N ARG A 357 -26.83 20.44 -35.25
CA ARG A 357 -27.34 21.70 -34.67
C ARG A 357 -28.88 21.79 -34.73
N GLN A 358 -29.50 22.25 -33.64
CA GLN A 358 -30.78 22.97 -33.65
C GLN A 358 -30.74 24.19 -32.70
N PRO A 359 -31.59 25.21 -32.91
CA PRO A 359 -31.39 26.54 -32.33
C PRO A 359 -31.99 26.78 -30.93
N TYR A 360 -31.59 27.91 -30.35
CA TYR A 360 -31.73 28.33 -28.94
C TYR A 360 -33.17 28.61 -28.44
N SER A 361 -33.39 28.39 -27.14
CA SER A 361 -34.35 29.14 -26.30
C SER A 361 -33.98 29.00 -24.82
N PRO A 362 -33.94 30.08 -24.01
CA PRO A 362 -33.46 30.03 -22.62
C PRO A 362 -34.57 29.68 -21.61
N PRO A 363 -34.34 28.76 -20.64
CA PRO A 363 -35.26 28.52 -19.52
C PRO A 363 -35.03 29.51 -18.37
N GLY A 364 -36.12 29.86 -17.67
CA GLY A 364 -36.10 30.75 -16.50
C GLY A 364 -35.58 30.10 -15.20
N PRO A 365 -35.55 30.85 -14.07
CA PRO A 365 -34.95 30.39 -12.83
C PRO A 365 -35.72 29.23 -12.18
N LEU A 366 -34.99 28.18 -11.76
CA LEU A 366 -35.53 27.07 -10.97
C LEU A 366 -35.55 27.38 -9.47
N PRO A 367 -36.51 26.84 -8.69
CA PRO A 367 -36.65 27.14 -7.26
C PRO A 367 -35.61 26.42 -6.38
N VAL A 368 -35.26 27.06 -5.27
CA VAL A 368 -34.29 26.58 -4.28
C VAL A 368 -34.87 25.43 -3.44
N PRO A 369 -34.19 24.28 -3.29
CA PRO A 369 -34.59 23.23 -2.36
C PRO A 369 -34.17 23.54 -0.92
N THR A 370 -35.10 23.39 0.02
CA THR A 370 -34.86 23.52 1.47
C THR A 370 -34.08 22.30 2.03
N PRO A 371 -33.23 22.49 3.06
CA PRO A 371 -32.42 21.41 3.61
C PRO A 371 -33.24 20.45 4.47
N VAL A 372 -33.26 19.17 4.09
CA VAL A 372 -33.83 18.08 4.89
C VAL A 372 -32.92 17.75 6.07
N ARG A 373 -33.51 17.69 7.28
CA ARG A 373 -32.81 17.40 8.54
C ARG A 373 -32.61 15.87 8.70
N PRO A 374 -31.38 15.34 8.76
CA PRO A 374 -31.18 13.91 9.02
C PRO A 374 -31.43 13.59 10.50
N GLN A 375 -32.33 12.64 10.76
CA GLN A 375 -32.46 12.02 12.08
C GLN A 375 -31.51 10.81 12.18
N GLY A 376 -30.74 10.75 13.27
CA GLY A 376 -30.46 9.51 14.00
C GLY A 376 -29.69 8.38 13.30
N THR A 377 -28.41 8.58 13.00
CA THR A 377 -27.40 7.52 13.22
C THR A 377 -26.23 8.10 14.01
N GLY A 378 -25.85 7.44 15.10
CA GLY A 378 -24.79 7.91 16.00
C GLY A 378 -23.41 7.82 15.33
N ASN A 379 -22.86 8.96 14.93
CA ASN A 379 -21.47 9.03 14.49
C ASN A 379 -20.58 8.98 15.74
N ALA A 380 -19.93 7.84 16.00
CA ALA A 380 -18.97 7.70 17.10
C ALA A 380 -17.89 8.80 17.12
N PHE A 381 -17.55 9.34 15.94
CA PHE A 381 -16.70 10.52 15.76
C PHE A 381 -17.25 11.80 16.44
N ARG A 382 -18.56 12.03 16.34
CA ARG A 382 -19.25 13.14 17.01
C ARG A 382 -19.32 12.90 18.52
N ASP A 383 -19.60 11.67 18.95
CA ASP A 383 -19.66 11.32 20.37
C ASP A 383 -18.29 11.47 21.06
N GLN A 384 -17.20 11.16 20.35
CA GLN A 384 -15.83 11.43 20.79
C GLN A 384 -15.55 12.94 20.95
N ILE A 385 -16.03 13.77 20.01
CA ILE A 385 -15.92 15.25 20.10
C ILE A 385 -16.73 15.79 21.30
N GLU A 386 -17.93 15.26 21.51
CA GLU A 386 -18.82 15.61 22.62
C GLU A 386 -18.18 15.24 23.98
N HIS A 387 -17.58 14.04 24.07
CA HIS A 387 -16.83 13.56 25.23
C HIS A 387 -15.61 14.45 25.52
N ASN A 388 -14.79 14.75 24.51
CA ASN A 388 -13.60 15.59 24.67
C ASN A 388 -13.96 17.03 25.11
N ARG A 389 -15.12 17.57 24.69
CA ARG A 389 -15.64 18.85 25.21
C ARG A 389 -16.01 18.78 26.70
N ARG A 390 -16.68 17.71 27.13
CA ARG A 390 -17.08 17.51 28.54
C ARG A 390 -15.87 17.38 29.47
N MET A 391 -14.82 16.68 29.03
CA MET A 391 -13.56 16.56 29.80
C MET A 391 -12.85 17.91 30.00
N ARG A 392 -12.95 18.84 29.03
CA ARG A 392 -12.41 20.21 29.18
C ARG A 392 -13.27 21.09 30.11
N ALA A 393 -14.60 20.96 30.06
CA ALA A 393 -15.50 21.72 30.93
C ALA A 393 -15.34 21.38 32.42
N GLY A 394 -14.98 20.12 32.73
CA GLY A 394 -14.75 19.67 34.11
C GLY A 394 -13.48 20.20 34.80
N HIS A 395 -12.63 20.97 34.10
CA HIS A 395 -11.40 21.56 34.67
C HIS A 395 -11.52 23.06 34.99
N THR A 396 -12.68 23.67 34.81
CA THR A 396 -12.92 25.09 35.13
C THR A 396 -14.06 25.24 36.14
N GLY A 397 -13.73 25.11 37.42
CA GLY A 397 -14.54 25.63 38.53
C GLY A 397 -14.98 24.61 39.57
N MET A 398 -14.26 24.56 40.71
CA MET A 398 -14.86 24.81 42.03
C MET A 398 -13.77 25.10 43.06
N ASN A 399 -13.90 26.19 43.82
CA ASN A 399 -13.05 26.53 44.95
C ASN A 399 -13.99 26.87 46.12
N PRO A 400 -14.01 26.12 47.24
CA PRO A 400 -15.12 26.21 48.20
C PRO A 400 -14.76 27.00 49.48
N HIS A 401 -15.17 28.27 49.59
CA HIS A 401 -15.29 28.97 50.88
C HIS A 401 -16.30 30.13 50.83
N GLN A 402 -17.19 30.19 51.85
CA GLN A 402 -18.12 31.28 52.21
C GLN A 402 -19.23 31.65 51.19
N ASP A 403 -20.44 32.05 51.59
CA ASP A 403 -21.05 32.19 52.93
C ASP A 403 -22.59 32.09 52.87
N GLN A 404 -23.23 31.79 54.02
CA GLN A 404 -24.61 32.11 54.46
C GLN A 404 -25.86 31.97 53.54
N GLY A 405 -26.98 31.52 54.15
CA GLY A 405 -28.33 31.98 53.77
C GLY A 405 -29.46 30.95 53.72
N GLU A 406 -30.09 30.70 54.88
CA GLU A 406 -31.51 30.33 55.09
C GLU A 406 -32.34 29.68 53.94
N HIS A 407 -32.88 28.48 54.19
CA HIS A 407 -34.32 28.33 54.47
C HIS A 407 -34.65 26.91 54.99
N ALA A 408 -35.56 26.82 55.95
CA ALA A 408 -36.06 25.57 56.51
C ALA A 408 -37.48 25.26 56.03
N ALA A 409 -37.77 23.99 55.77
CA ALA A 409 -39.10 23.41 55.78
C ALA A 409 -38.97 21.91 56.10
N SER A 410 -39.70 21.44 57.11
CA SER A 410 -39.73 20.05 57.57
C SER A 410 -40.88 19.27 56.92
N GLU A 411 -40.65 17.99 56.64
CA GLU A 411 -41.70 17.05 56.22
C GLU A 411 -42.15 16.23 57.45
N ASP A 412 -43.47 16.20 57.71
CA ASP A 412 -44.14 15.25 58.59
C ASP A 412 -44.82 14.17 57.72
N GLU A 413 -44.70 12.89 58.08
CA GLU A 413 -45.86 12.08 58.52
C GLU A 413 -45.46 10.65 58.93
N ASP A 414 -46.21 10.16 59.93
CA ASP A 414 -46.09 8.94 60.71
C ASP A 414 -46.11 7.60 59.95
N ASP A 415 -45.56 6.55 60.59
CA ASP A 415 -46.29 5.28 60.70
C ASP A 415 -45.93 4.49 61.98
N ILE A 416 -46.90 3.83 62.61
CA ILE A 416 -46.81 3.31 64.00
C ILE A 416 -47.25 1.84 64.13
N ALA A 417 -46.40 1.02 64.77
CA ALA A 417 -46.69 -0.05 65.77
C ALA A 417 -46.08 -1.46 65.52
N LEU A 418 -45.40 -2.05 66.54
CA LEU A 418 -45.88 -3.20 67.36
C LEU A 418 -44.80 -3.90 68.24
N ARG A 419 -45.15 -4.12 69.54
CA ARG A 419 -44.73 -5.23 70.48
C ARG A 419 -43.35 -5.25 71.25
N LYS A 420 -43.33 -4.61 72.44
CA LYS A 420 -43.27 -5.14 73.86
C LYS A 420 -42.92 -6.64 74.17
N PRO A 421 -42.65 -7.10 75.45
CA PRO A 421 -42.42 -6.42 76.78
C PRO A 421 -41.40 -7.10 77.79
N LEU A 422 -41.42 -6.68 79.09
CA LEU A 422 -41.01 -7.35 80.39
C LEU A 422 -39.63 -6.97 81.02
N HIS A 423 -39.40 -6.80 82.34
CA HIS A 423 -40.23 -6.81 83.59
C HIS A 423 -39.46 -6.20 84.82
N SER A 424 -40.14 -5.64 85.85
CA SER A 424 -39.83 -5.65 87.33
C SER A 424 -40.62 -4.53 88.07
N GLY A 425 -41.08 -4.58 89.34
CA GLY A 425 -41.14 -5.69 90.32
C GLY A 425 -41.74 -5.30 91.71
N ARG A 426 -42.23 -6.32 92.44
CA ARG A 426 -42.24 -6.61 93.91
C ARG A 426 -42.71 -5.62 95.03
N LEU A 427 -43.82 -6.03 95.69
CA LEU A 427 -44.22 -6.03 97.14
C LEU A 427 -44.14 -4.79 98.06
N GLU A 428 -45.16 -4.69 98.93
CA GLU A 428 -45.18 -3.99 100.24
C GLU A 428 -45.12 -5.05 101.37
N ALA A 429 -44.71 -4.75 102.62
CA ALA A 429 -44.53 -3.46 103.29
C ALA A 429 -43.09 -3.17 103.74
#